data_AF-A0A8S0QYH9-F1
#
_entry.id   AF-A0A8S0QYH9-F1
#
_cell.length_a   1.000
_cell.length_b   1.000
_cell.length_c   1.000
_cell.angle_alpha   90.00
_cell.angle_beta   90.00
_cell.angle_gamma   90.00
#
_symmetry.space_group_name_H-M   'P 1'
#
loop_
_entity.id
_entity.type
_entity.pdbx_description
1 polymer ?
#
loop_
_entity_poly.entity_id
_entity_poly.type
_entity_poly.pdbx_seq_one_letter_code
_entity_poly.pdbx_strand_id
1 'polypeptide(L)'
;MASATNCIPYSSSFSTRTSPFCNNRRKHPLVKVIFKAKIGEHRPEATSKNGENFPGKLDRRDVLLGLGGLYSTSLATNSMALANPVLPDFKDCIEATQPDRTPINCCPPATARIKDYVPSATTVRTRMNAQSVTVDSDYYKKYSAAIQKMRNLSPTDPRNFRQQANVHCAYCDGGYTQKGNSKLLYEIHNSWLFFPWHRWYVYFFEKIYQNLIDDDCCC
;
A
#
# COMPACT_ATOMS: atom_id res chain seq x y z
N MET A 1 6.63 -6.04 42.24
CA MET A 1 7.01 -7.33 41.62
C MET A 1 6.57 -7.27 40.17
N ALA A 2 7.51 -7.09 39.25
CA ALA A 2 7.24 -6.99 37.82
C ALA A 2 7.03 -8.42 37.27
N SER A 3 5.85 -8.70 36.72
CA SER A 3 5.57 -9.97 36.07
C SER A 3 6.14 -9.90 34.65
N ALA A 4 7.25 -10.59 34.42
CA ALA A 4 7.85 -10.73 33.10
C ALA A 4 6.98 -11.65 32.25
N THR A 5 6.31 -11.10 31.24
CA THR A 5 5.56 -11.88 30.26
C THR A 5 6.55 -12.51 29.29
N ASN A 6 6.98 -13.73 29.58
CA ASN A 6 7.85 -14.51 28.70
C ASN A 6 7.12 -14.88 27.41
N CYS A 7 7.56 -14.30 26.29
CA CYS A 7 7.16 -14.74 24.96
C CYS A 7 7.86 -16.05 24.64
N ILE A 8 7.12 -17.15 24.60
CA ILE A 8 7.65 -18.44 24.14
C ILE A 8 7.72 -18.39 22.61
N PRO A 9 8.91 -18.50 21.99
CA PRO A 9 8.99 -18.67 20.54
C PRO A 9 8.44 -20.05 20.19
N TYR A 10 7.39 -20.07 19.35
CA TYR A 10 6.91 -21.32 18.78
C TYR A 10 7.97 -21.82 17.78
N SER A 11 8.71 -22.85 18.19
CA SER A 11 9.67 -23.54 17.32
C SER A 11 8.89 -24.33 16.27
N SER A 12 8.87 -23.86 15.03
CA SER A 12 8.40 -24.66 13.91
C SER A 12 9.51 -25.60 13.45
N SER A 13 9.42 -26.85 13.87
CA SER A 13 10.25 -27.92 13.31
C SER A 13 9.90 -28.12 11.84
N PHE A 14 10.80 -27.71 10.93
CA PHE A 14 10.73 -28.07 9.52
C PHE A 14 10.90 -29.59 9.39
N SER A 15 9.80 -30.31 9.15
CA SER A 15 9.86 -31.72 8.74
C SER A 15 9.86 -31.77 7.21
N THR A 16 11.04 -31.96 6.62
CA THR A 16 11.21 -32.27 5.20
C THR A 16 10.79 -33.71 4.94
N ARG A 17 9.48 -33.95 4.75
CA ARG A 17 9.03 -35.19 4.12
C ARG A 17 9.20 -35.07 2.60
N THR A 18 10.23 -35.72 2.09
CA THR A 18 10.40 -36.01 0.66
C THR A 18 9.25 -36.91 0.20
N SER A 19 8.36 -36.39 -0.65
CA SER A 19 7.38 -37.19 -1.38
C SER A 19 8.04 -37.86 -2.60
N PRO A 20 7.66 -39.09 -2.97
CA PRO A 20 8.21 -39.74 -4.15
C PRO A 20 7.67 -39.07 -5.43
N PHE A 21 8.60 -38.66 -6.28
CA PHE A 21 8.38 -38.20 -7.64
C PHE A 21 7.57 -39.23 -8.45
N CYS A 22 6.35 -38.87 -8.84
CA CYS A 22 5.65 -39.53 -9.94
C CYS A 22 5.97 -38.77 -11.24
N ASN A 23 6.85 -39.35 -12.06
CA ASN A 23 7.18 -38.86 -13.40
C ASN A 23 6.00 -39.11 -14.35
N ASN A 24 5.23 -38.07 -14.66
CA ASN A 24 4.35 -38.10 -15.83
C ASN A 24 4.61 -36.85 -16.68
N ARG A 25 5.58 -36.95 -17.61
CA ARG A 25 5.89 -35.88 -18.56
C ARG A 25 4.78 -35.78 -19.61
N ARG A 26 3.79 -34.93 -19.36
CA ARG A 26 3.02 -34.33 -20.48
C ARG A 26 3.84 -33.16 -21.02
N LYS A 27 4.36 -33.31 -22.24
CA LYS A 27 5.01 -32.22 -22.97
C LYS A 27 3.95 -31.19 -23.35
N HIS A 28 3.83 -30.12 -22.57
CA HIS A 28 3.12 -28.92 -23.01
C HIS A 28 4.04 -28.13 -23.96
N PRO A 29 3.54 -27.62 -25.10
CA PRO A 29 4.37 -26.83 -26.00
C PRO A 29 4.77 -25.52 -25.31
N LEU A 30 6.08 -25.29 -25.24
CA LEU A 30 6.67 -24.00 -24.85
C LEU A 30 6.33 -22.96 -25.92
N VAL A 31 5.35 -22.10 -25.66
CA VAL A 31 5.14 -20.90 -26.46
C VAL A 31 6.22 -19.89 -26.06
N LYS A 32 7.30 -19.85 -26.84
CA LYS A 32 8.36 -18.85 -26.70
C LYS A 32 7.89 -17.56 -27.37
N VAL A 33 7.30 -16.64 -26.61
CA VAL A 33 6.94 -15.31 -27.11
C VAL A 33 8.22 -14.48 -27.21
N ILE A 34 8.73 -14.34 -28.43
CA ILE A 34 9.83 -13.42 -28.74
C ILE A 34 9.20 -12.09 -29.14
N PHE A 35 9.43 -11.04 -28.35
CA PHE A 35 9.15 -9.68 -28.78
C PHE A 35 10.23 -9.25 -29.78
N LYS A 36 9.94 -9.39 -31.08
CA LYS A 36 10.67 -8.65 -32.11
C LYS A 36 10.10 -7.24 -32.14
N ALA A 37 10.86 -6.26 -31.64
CA ALA A 37 10.61 -4.87 -31.97
C ALA A 37 10.75 -4.73 -33.50
N LYS A 38 9.64 -4.38 -34.18
CA LYS A 38 9.71 -3.92 -35.56
C LYS A 38 10.46 -2.60 -35.55
N ILE A 39 11.74 -2.62 -35.92
CA ILE A 39 12.38 -1.45 -36.49
C ILE A 39 11.66 -1.24 -37.81
N GLY A 40 10.71 -0.31 -37.83
CA GLY A 40 10.13 0.17 -39.07
C GLY A 40 11.25 0.77 -39.90
N GLU A 41 11.63 0.10 -40.98
CA GLU A 41 12.37 0.71 -42.07
C GLU A 41 11.44 1.73 -42.74
N HIS A 42 11.37 2.92 -42.16
CA HIS A 42 11.23 4.14 -42.93
C HIS A 42 12.53 4.91 -42.74
N ARG A 43 13.51 4.55 -43.57
CA ARG A 43 14.71 5.33 -43.80
C ARG A 43 14.28 6.55 -44.61
N PRO A 44 14.33 7.79 -44.09
CA PRO A 44 14.47 8.93 -44.98
C PRO A 44 15.89 8.83 -45.54
N GLU A 45 16.04 8.83 -46.85
CA GLU A 45 17.34 9.05 -47.48
C GLU A 45 17.91 10.37 -46.95
N ALA A 46 18.92 10.26 -46.08
CA ALA A 46 19.76 11.38 -45.73
C ALA A 46 20.79 11.53 -46.85
N THR A 47 20.52 12.42 -47.79
CA THR A 47 21.54 13.05 -48.61
C THR A 47 22.63 13.61 -47.71
N SER A 48 23.84 13.08 -47.86
CA SER A 48 25.06 13.57 -47.23
C SER A 48 25.31 15.03 -47.62
N LYS A 49 25.11 15.95 -46.67
CA LYS A 49 25.80 17.24 -46.65
C LYS A 49 26.20 17.58 -45.22
N ASN A 50 27.51 17.67 -45.04
CA ASN A 50 28.27 18.45 -44.06
C ASN A 50 27.74 18.54 -42.61
N GLY A 51 28.41 17.79 -41.74
CA GLY A 51 29.08 18.34 -40.57
C GLY A 51 28.32 19.31 -39.68
N GLU A 52 27.30 18.84 -38.96
CA GLU A 52 26.89 19.41 -37.69
C GLU A 52 26.63 18.29 -36.69
N ASN A 53 27.43 18.25 -35.61
CA ASN A 53 27.24 17.36 -34.48
C ASN A 53 25.95 17.77 -33.73
N PHE A 54 24.83 17.10 -34.00
CA PHE A 54 23.63 17.26 -33.19
C PHE A 54 23.89 16.70 -31.77
N PRO A 55 23.80 17.52 -30.70
CA PRO A 55 24.00 17.04 -29.35
C PRO A 55 22.72 16.34 -28.85
N GLY A 56 22.88 15.13 -28.33
CA GLY A 56 22.01 14.59 -27.28
C GLY A 56 20.55 14.37 -27.64
N LYS A 57 20.25 13.26 -28.34
CA LYS A 57 18.94 12.62 -28.20
C LYS A 57 18.88 11.97 -26.82
N LEU A 58 18.46 12.72 -25.81
CA LEU A 58 18.23 12.19 -24.47
C LEU A 58 17.01 11.26 -24.52
N ASP A 59 17.23 9.96 -24.32
CA ASP A 59 16.14 9.00 -24.09
C ASP A 59 15.46 9.39 -22.77
N ARG A 60 14.16 9.09 -22.61
CA ARG A 60 13.41 9.35 -21.38
C ARG A 60 14.05 8.63 -20.17
N ARG A 61 14.86 7.61 -20.44
CA ARG A 61 15.69 6.88 -19.48
C ARG A 61 16.91 7.67 -19.01
N ASP A 62 17.47 8.52 -19.87
CA ASP A 62 18.64 9.35 -19.56
C ASP A 62 18.28 10.51 -18.62
N VAL A 63 17.01 10.93 -18.62
CA VAL A 63 16.45 11.96 -17.72
C VAL A 63 16.41 11.49 -16.26
N LEU A 64 16.11 10.20 -16.02
CA LEU A 64 16.08 9.60 -14.68
C LEU A 64 17.47 9.26 -14.15
N LEU A 65 18.43 9.02 -15.05
CA LEU A 65 19.79 8.62 -14.69
C LEU A 65 20.78 9.79 -14.69
N GLY A 66 20.36 11.00 -15.09
CA GLY A 66 21.26 12.16 -15.17
C GLY A 66 22.44 11.92 -16.10
N LEU A 67 22.30 11.04 -17.09
CA LEU A 67 23.40 10.56 -17.93
C LEU A 67 23.53 11.39 -19.21
N GLY A 68 23.96 12.63 -19.04
CA GLY A 68 24.56 13.45 -20.09
C GLY A 68 26.08 13.45 -19.97
N GLY A 69 26.74 12.33 -20.27
CA GLY A 69 28.21 12.27 -20.46
C GLY A 69 29.01 11.72 -19.27
N LEU A 70 30.05 10.96 -19.61
CA LEU A 70 30.92 10.21 -18.70
C LEU A 70 31.51 11.10 -17.58
N TYR A 71 31.50 10.56 -16.34
CA TYR A 71 32.20 11.04 -15.13
C TYR A 71 31.55 12.08 -14.21
N SER A 72 30.22 12.29 -14.23
CA SER A 72 29.58 13.16 -13.22
C SER A 72 28.81 12.39 -12.15
N THR A 73 29.34 12.42 -10.93
CA THR A 73 28.70 12.04 -9.66
C THR A 73 27.66 13.07 -9.18
N SER A 74 26.94 13.74 -10.08
CA SER A 74 25.91 14.69 -9.70
C SER A 74 24.54 14.05 -9.82
N LEU A 75 23.97 13.66 -8.68
CA LEU A 75 22.54 13.42 -8.51
C LEU A 75 21.77 14.75 -8.66
N ALA A 76 21.95 15.44 -9.79
CA ALA A 76 21.22 16.65 -10.10
C ALA A 76 19.76 16.24 -10.30
N THR A 77 18.94 16.49 -9.29
CA THR A 77 17.50 16.26 -9.33
C THR A 77 16.91 17.14 -10.44
N ASN A 78 16.68 16.55 -11.61
CA ASN A 78 15.91 17.19 -12.65
C ASN A 78 14.51 17.46 -12.07
N SER A 79 14.17 18.73 -11.85
CA SER A 79 12.83 19.14 -11.35
C SER A 79 11.69 18.58 -12.22
N MET A 80 11.96 18.40 -13.51
CA MET A 80 11.06 17.79 -14.50
C MET A 80 10.87 16.27 -14.34
N ALA A 81 11.72 15.60 -13.55
CA ALA A 81 11.68 14.16 -13.28
C ALA A 81 11.14 13.85 -11.87
N LEU A 82 10.82 14.87 -11.07
CA LEU A 82 10.18 14.70 -9.76
C LEU A 82 8.73 14.27 -9.96
N ALA A 83 8.36 13.15 -9.35
CA ALA A 83 6.97 12.73 -9.28
C ALA A 83 6.17 13.73 -8.45
N ASN A 84 4.97 14.07 -8.90
CA ASN A 84 3.99 14.78 -8.08
C ASN A 84 3.04 13.75 -7.45
N PRO A 85 3.23 13.38 -6.17
CA PRO A 85 2.42 12.35 -5.53
C PRO A 85 0.98 12.83 -5.38
N VAL A 86 0.03 11.93 -5.60
CA VAL A 86 -1.37 12.21 -5.31
C VAL A 86 -1.55 12.22 -3.79
N LEU A 87 -2.05 13.32 -3.25
CA LEU A 87 -2.37 13.48 -1.83
C LEU A 87 -3.83 13.92 -1.68
N PRO A 88 -4.59 13.40 -0.70
CA PRO A 88 -5.91 13.91 -0.39
C PRO A 88 -5.80 15.27 0.32
N ASP A 89 -6.82 16.11 0.16
CA ASP A 89 -7.01 17.28 1.01
C ASP A 89 -7.69 16.89 2.33
N PHE A 90 -6.88 16.58 3.35
CA PHE A 90 -7.37 16.11 4.64
C PHE A 90 -8.17 17.15 5.44
N LYS A 91 -8.09 18.43 5.08
CA LYS A 91 -8.80 19.51 5.79
C LYS A 91 -10.26 19.60 5.34
N ASP A 92 -10.48 19.34 4.07
CA ASP A 92 -11.76 19.55 3.40
C ASP A 92 -12.38 18.20 3.03
N CYS A 93 -12.81 17.47 4.07
CA CYS A 93 -13.64 16.30 3.88
C CYS A 93 -15.06 16.72 3.47
N ILE A 94 -15.59 16.08 2.44
CA ILE A 94 -16.91 16.33 1.88
C ILE A 94 -17.82 15.11 2.06
N GLU A 95 -19.13 15.30 1.88
CA GLU A 95 -20.07 14.17 1.87
C GLU A 95 -19.72 13.21 0.73
N ALA A 96 -19.56 11.94 1.09
CA ALA A 96 -19.34 10.86 0.16
C ALA A 96 -20.67 10.45 -0.50
N THR A 97 -20.60 9.70 -1.58
CA THR A 97 -21.78 9.23 -2.33
C THR A 97 -21.77 7.72 -2.43
N GLN A 98 -22.83 7.09 -1.91
CA GLN A 98 -23.01 5.64 -2.01
C GLN A 98 -23.21 5.19 -3.48
N PRO A 99 -23.05 3.89 -3.78
CA PRO A 99 -23.32 3.36 -5.12
C PRO A 99 -24.74 3.63 -5.64
N ASP A 100 -25.72 3.78 -4.74
CA ASP A 100 -27.11 4.13 -5.05
C ASP A 100 -27.35 5.64 -5.19
N ARG A 101 -26.28 6.45 -5.15
CA ARG A 101 -26.26 7.91 -5.22
C ARG A 101 -26.84 8.62 -4.00
N THR A 102 -27.01 7.93 -2.88
CA THR A 102 -27.38 8.59 -1.63
C THR A 102 -26.16 9.24 -0.97
N PRO A 103 -26.28 10.48 -0.47
CA PRO A 103 -25.21 11.11 0.30
C PRO A 103 -24.95 10.34 1.60
N ILE A 104 -23.69 10.21 1.99
CA ILE A 104 -23.27 9.62 3.25
C ILE A 104 -22.13 10.44 3.88
N ASN A 105 -22.29 10.79 5.15
CA ASN A 105 -21.23 11.48 5.89
C ASN A 105 -20.30 10.46 6.56
N CYS A 106 -19.10 10.34 6.00
CA CYS A 106 -18.03 9.48 6.48
C CYS A 106 -16.82 10.28 6.98
N CYS A 107 -16.97 11.58 7.19
CA CYS A 107 -15.85 12.41 7.57
C CYS A 107 -15.33 12.05 8.96
N PRO A 108 -14.02 11.83 9.12
CA PRO A 108 -13.45 11.56 10.43
C PRO A 108 -13.62 12.81 11.32
N PRO A 109 -13.57 12.63 12.66
CA PRO A 109 -13.54 13.75 13.59
C PRO A 109 -12.42 14.74 13.24
N ALA A 110 -12.68 16.03 13.38
CA ALA A 110 -11.69 17.07 13.08
C ALA A 110 -10.40 16.84 13.86
N THR A 111 -9.27 16.76 13.14
CA THR A 111 -7.95 16.58 13.75
C THR A 111 -7.21 17.91 13.80
N ALA A 112 -6.64 18.24 14.97
CA ALA A 112 -5.97 19.52 15.14
C ALA A 112 -4.56 19.57 14.51
N ARG A 113 -3.85 18.43 14.40
CA ARG A 113 -2.47 18.35 13.89
C ARG A 113 -2.15 16.98 13.27
N ILE A 114 -1.87 16.98 11.97
CA ILE A 114 -1.30 15.82 11.24
C ILE A 114 0.22 15.82 11.47
N LYS A 115 0.79 14.65 11.75
CA LYS A 115 2.23 14.44 11.96
C LYS A 115 2.73 13.34 11.04
N ASP A 116 3.99 13.45 10.61
CA ASP A 116 4.65 12.37 9.89
C ASP A 116 4.82 11.16 10.80
N TYR A 117 4.37 10.00 10.30
CA TYR A 117 4.40 8.76 11.06
C TYR A 117 5.76 8.07 10.94
N VAL A 118 6.39 7.79 12.07
CA VAL A 118 7.63 7.00 12.15
C VAL A 118 7.32 5.66 12.83
N PRO A 119 7.40 4.53 12.12
CA PRO A 119 7.17 3.22 12.72
C PRO A 119 8.20 2.90 13.81
N SER A 120 7.73 2.34 14.93
CA SER A 120 8.56 1.96 16.08
C SER A 120 8.49 0.48 16.45
N ALA A 121 7.98 -0.38 15.55
CA ALA A 121 7.75 -1.79 15.85
C ALA A 121 9.07 -2.52 16.12
N THR A 122 9.19 -3.10 17.32
CA THR A 122 10.34 -3.91 17.76
C THR A 122 10.11 -5.41 17.59
N THR A 123 8.85 -5.83 17.44
CA THR A 123 8.44 -7.24 17.36
C THR A 123 7.68 -7.49 16.07
N VAL A 124 8.03 -8.57 15.37
CA VAL A 124 7.28 -9.07 14.21
C VAL A 124 6.06 -9.83 14.69
N ARG A 125 4.90 -9.54 14.08
CA ARG A 125 3.63 -10.18 14.41
C ARG A 125 3.14 -11.05 13.27
N THR A 126 2.48 -12.15 13.61
CA THR A 126 2.00 -13.14 12.65
C THR A 126 0.48 -13.10 12.60
N ARG A 127 -0.06 -12.72 11.44
CA ARG A 127 -1.50 -12.81 11.18
C ARG A 127 -1.88 -14.27 10.99
N MET A 128 -2.80 -14.77 11.82
CA MET A 128 -3.29 -16.14 11.73
C MET A 128 -4.31 -16.27 10.60
N ASN A 129 -4.29 -17.42 9.90
CA ASN A 129 -5.35 -17.75 8.96
C ASN A 129 -6.66 -17.99 9.73
N ALA A 130 -7.72 -17.26 9.38
CA ALA A 130 -8.99 -17.33 10.11
C ALA A 130 -9.56 -18.76 10.22
N GLN A 131 -9.31 -19.62 9.23
CA GLN A 131 -9.78 -21.01 9.21
C GLN A 131 -9.11 -21.92 10.27
N SER A 132 -7.95 -21.55 10.82
CA SER A 132 -7.30 -22.33 11.89
C SER A 132 -7.72 -21.88 13.30
N VAL A 133 -8.41 -20.74 13.40
CA VAL A 133 -8.76 -20.13 14.67
C VAL A 133 -10.10 -20.70 15.14
N THR A 134 -10.08 -21.48 16.21
CA THR A 134 -11.30 -21.98 16.86
C THR A 134 -11.89 -20.93 17.81
N VAL A 135 -13.20 -21.00 18.06
CA VAL A 135 -13.91 -20.08 18.97
C VAL A 135 -13.36 -20.12 20.41
N ASP A 136 -12.88 -21.29 20.84
CA ASP A 136 -12.30 -21.46 22.18
C ASP A 136 -10.84 -21.02 22.29
N SER A 137 -10.17 -20.74 21.16
CA SER A 137 -8.77 -20.31 21.16
C SER A 137 -8.60 -18.94 21.85
N ASP A 138 -7.46 -18.77 22.52
CA ASP A 138 -7.11 -17.49 23.13
C ASP A 138 -7.03 -16.38 22.08
N TYR A 139 -6.61 -16.70 20.86
CA TYR A 139 -6.60 -15.77 19.74
C TYR A 139 -8.01 -15.24 19.44
N TYR A 140 -9.01 -16.12 19.29
CA TYR A 140 -10.38 -15.71 19.02
C TYR A 140 -10.97 -14.88 20.16
N LYS A 141 -10.76 -15.32 21.41
CA LYS A 141 -11.26 -14.63 22.60
C LYS A 141 -10.69 -13.21 22.70
N LYS A 142 -9.39 -13.05 22.52
CA LYS A 142 -8.73 -11.74 22.46
C LYS A 142 -9.25 -10.90 21.29
N TYR A 143 -9.35 -11.52 20.11
CA TYR A 143 -9.83 -10.85 18.90
C TYR A 143 -11.23 -10.26 19.10
N SER A 144 -12.15 -11.10 19.57
CA SER A 144 -13.53 -10.73 19.88
C SER A 144 -13.61 -9.65 20.97
N ALA A 145 -12.83 -9.79 22.05
CA ALA A 145 -12.82 -8.82 23.14
C ALA A 145 -12.37 -7.44 22.69
N ALA A 146 -11.33 -7.33 21.86
CA ALA A 146 -10.89 -6.02 21.40
C ALA A 146 -11.88 -5.40 20.40
N ILE A 147 -12.49 -6.18 19.50
CA ILE A 147 -13.55 -5.67 18.61
C ILE A 147 -14.72 -5.15 19.44
N GLN A 148 -15.10 -5.84 20.51
CA GLN A 148 -16.13 -5.37 21.43
C GLN A 148 -15.72 -4.05 22.11
N LYS A 149 -14.48 -3.95 22.61
CA LYS A 149 -13.97 -2.69 23.17
C LYS A 149 -13.97 -1.56 22.14
N MET A 150 -13.55 -1.83 20.90
CA MET A 150 -13.52 -0.86 19.81
C MET A 150 -14.92 -0.35 19.45
N ARG A 151 -15.95 -1.21 19.51
CA ARG A 151 -17.36 -0.84 19.34
C ARG A 151 -17.89 0.00 20.50
N ASN A 152 -17.41 -0.26 21.72
CA ASN A 152 -17.84 0.43 22.94
C ASN A 152 -17.13 1.78 23.17
N LEU A 153 -16.13 2.14 22.36
CA LEU A 153 -15.55 3.48 22.38
C LEU A 153 -16.61 4.54 22.06
N SER A 154 -16.37 5.79 22.49
CA SER A 154 -17.23 6.92 22.11
C SER A 154 -17.44 6.95 20.59
N PRO A 155 -18.65 7.23 20.08
CA PRO A 155 -18.90 7.39 18.65
C PRO A 155 -18.02 8.47 17.99
N THR A 156 -17.53 9.44 18.76
CA THR A 156 -16.63 10.51 18.31
C THR A 156 -15.15 10.14 18.40
N ASP A 157 -14.80 9.02 19.05
CA ASP A 157 -13.41 8.54 19.08
C ASP A 157 -13.04 8.03 17.68
N PRO A 158 -11.98 8.55 17.03
CA PRO A 158 -11.58 8.10 15.70
C PRO A 158 -11.21 6.62 15.64
N ARG A 159 -10.94 5.99 16.79
CA ARG A 159 -10.65 4.56 16.93
C ARG A 159 -11.91 3.70 17.05
N ASN A 160 -13.10 4.30 17.23
CA ASN A 160 -14.34 3.55 17.28
C ASN A 160 -14.53 2.70 16.01
N PHE A 161 -15.11 1.51 16.15
CA PHE A 161 -15.29 0.57 15.06
C PHE A 161 -16.02 1.18 13.85
N ARG A 162 -17.05 2.00 14.08
CA ARG A 162 -17.76 2.72 13.02
C ARG A 162 -16.90 3.81 12.38
N GLN A 163 -16.09 4.51 13.17
CA GLN A 163 -15.18 5.53 12.64
C GLN A 163 -14.07 4.92 11.79
N GLN A 164 -13.57 3.72 12.14
CA GLN A 164 -12.66 2.97 11.28
C GLN A 164 -13.31 2.60 9.94
N ALA A 165 -14.60 2.20 9.93
CA ALA A 165 -15.33 1.98 8.69
C ALA A 165 -15.51 3.27 7.87
N ASN A 166 -15.77 4.39 8.54
CA ASN A 166 -15.88 5.70 7.89
C ASN A 166 -14.57 6.14 7.22
N VAL A 167 -13.40 5.74 7.75
CA VAL A 167 -12.10 5.97 7.07
C VAL A 167 -12.09 5.28 5.70
N HIS A 168 -12.57 4.05 5.57
CA HIS A 168 -12.65 3.42 4.24
C HIS A 168 -13.61 4.17 3.33
N CYS A 169 -14.84 4.44 3.79
CA CYS A 169 -15.82 5.20 3.01
C CYS A 169 -15.27 6.55 2.50
N ALA A 170 -14.64 7.36 3.36
CA ALA A 170 -14.14 8.68 2.96
C ALA A 170 -13.08 8.63 1.83
N TYR A 171 -12.28 7.57 1.75
CA TYR A 171 -11.24 7.42 0.72
C TYR A 171 -11.72 6.72 -0.56
N CYS A 172 -12.93 6.15 -0.55
CA CYS A 172 -13.41 5.23 -1.58
C CYS A 172 -14.72 5.69 -2.23
N ASP A 173 -15.53 6.45 -1.51
CA ASP A 173 -16.85 6.92 -1.94
C ASP A 173 -16.84 8.45 -2.19
N GLY A 174 -15.66 9.03 -2.37
CA GLY A 174 -15.50 10.44 -2.76
C GLY A 174 -15.53 11.44 -1.60
N GLY A 175 -15.17 11.05 -0.39
CA GLY A 175 -15.09 11.96 0.76
C GLY A 175 -13.91 12.94 0.72
N TYR A 176 -12.95 12.76 -0.18
CA TYR A 176 -11.80 13.65 -0.35
C TYR A 176 -11.57 14.05 -1.80
N THR A 177 -11.03 15.25 -1.99
CA THR A 177 -10.48 15.73 -3.28
C THR A 177 -8.96 15.67 -3.27
N GLN A 178 -8.34 15.78 -4.44
CA GLN A 178 -6.89 15.83 -4.56
C GLN A 178 -6.36 17.22 -4.17
N LYS A 179 -5.32 17.25 -3.33
CA LYS A 179 -4.66 18.48 -2.91
C LYS A 179 -4.15 19.25 -4.14
N GLY A 180 -4.59 20.51 -4.29
CA GLY A 180 -4.26 21.35 -5.44
C GLY A 180 -5.14 21.12 -6.67
N ASN A 181 -6.10 20.20 -6.62
CA ASN A 181 -7.11 20.00 -7.67
C ASN A 181 -8.45 19.51 -7.08
N SER A 182 -9.26 20.44 -6.60
CA SER A 182 -10.57 20.18 -5.98
C SER A 182 -11.63 19.60 -6.94
N LYS A 183 -11.36 19.57 -8.25
CA LYS A 183 -12.27 18.99 -9.25
C LYS A 183 -12.12 17.47 -9.39
N LEU A 184 -11.05 16.90 -8.83
CA LEU A 184 -10.79 15.47 -8.88
C LEU A 184 -10.96 14.87 -7.49
N LEU A 185 -11.76 13.81 -7.41
CA LEU A 185 -11.86 12.99 -6.22
C LEU A 185 -10.56 12.20 -6.01
N TYR A 186 -10.24 11.97 -4.76
CA TYR A 186 -9.17 11.08 -4.35
C TYR A 186 -9.73 9.67 -4.24
N GLU A 187 -9.31 8.76 -5.12
CA GLU A 187 -9.76 7.37 -5.15
C GLU A 187 -8.59 6.41 -4.92
N ILE A 188 -8.73 5.53 -3.94
CA ILE A 188 -7.70 4.55 -3.57
C ILE A 188 -7.86 3.22 -4.32
N HIS A 189 -9.04 2.92 -4.84
CA HIS A 189 -9.31 1.73 -5.64
C HIS A 189 -8.90 1.90 -7.10
N ASN A 190 -8.82 0.77 -7.82
CA ASN A 190 -8.54 0.71 -9.26
C ASN A 190 -7.27 1.45 -9.68
N SER A 191 -6.33 1.60 -8.75
CA SER A 191 -5.05 2.27 -8.95
C SER A 191 -3.95 1.58 -8.14
N TRP A 192 -2.71 2.02 -8.36
CA TRP A 192 -1.55 1.60 -7.58
C TRP A 192 -1.63 1.99 -6.08
N LEU A 193 -2.57 2.85 -5.67
CA LEU A 193 -2.76 3.26 -4.28
C LEU A 193 -3.43 2.17 -3.45
N PHE A 194 -4.10 1.21 -4.10
CA PHE A 194 -4.89 0.17 -3.46
C PHE A 194 -4.09 -0.57 -2.39
N PHE A 195 -2.98 -1.21 -2.76
CA PHE A 195 -2.18 -1.99 -1.83
C PHE A 195 -1.52 -1.18 -0.71
N PRO A 196 -0.81 -0.06 -0.97
CA PRO A 196 -0.19 0.70 0.10
C PRO A 196 -1.22 1.31 1.05
N TRP A 197 -2.35 1.82 0.54
CA TRP A 197 -3.41 2.38 1.38
C TRP A 197 -4.00 1.30 2.31
N HIS A 198 -4.41 0.15 1.77
CA HIS A 198 -5.00 -0.93 2.57
C HIS A 198 -4.01 -1.51 3.58
N ARG A 199 -2.72 -1.58 3.23
CA ARG A 199 -1.67 -1.99 4.16
C ARG A 199 -1.62 -1.06 5.37
N TRP A 200 -1.63 0.26 5.15
CA TRP A 200 -1.63 1.25 6.23
C TRP A 200 -2.93 1.25 7.04
N TYR A 201 -4.07 1.10 6.38
CA TYR A 201 -5.37 0.98 7.02
C TYR A 201 -5.39 -0.19 8.02
N VAL A 202 -5.04 -1.39 7.55
CA VAL A 202 -4.99 -2.59 8.41
C VAL A 202 -3.90 -2.46 9.49
N TYR A 203 -2.75 -1.86 9.18
CA TYR A 203 -1.68 -1.64 10.16
C TYR A 203 -2.15 -0.82 11.37
N PHE A 204 -2.83 0.31 11.14
CA PHE A 204 -3.36 1.13 12.24
C PHE A 204 -4.55 0.46 12.93
N PHE A 205 -5.41 -0.24 12.19
CA PHE A 205 -6.50 -1.02 12.76
C PHE A 205 -5.99 -2.06 13.78
N GLU A 206 -4.92 -2.79 13.43
CA GLU A 206 -4.26 -3.77 14.31
C GLU A 206 -3.58 -3.11 15.52
N LYS A 207 -2.98 -1.92 15.34
CA LYS A 207 -2.40 -1.16 16.46
C LYS A 207 -3.46 -0.68 17.47
N ILE A 208 -4.63 -0.24 16.98
CA ILE A 208 -5.75 0.15 17.85
C ILE A 208 -6.23 -1.07 18.64
N TYR A 209 -6.44 -2.19 17.94
CA TYR A 209 -6.80 -3.47 18.53
C TYR A 209 -5.87 -3.84 19.71
N GLN A 210 -4.56 -3.85 19.48
CA GLN A 210 -3.54 -4.18 20.50
C GLN A 210 -3.61 -3.25 21.70
N ASN A 211 -3.72 -1.94 21.44
CA ASN A 211 -3.80 -0.94 22.49
C ASN A 211 -5.05 -1.10 23.37
N LEU A 212 -6.17 -1.58 22.83
CA LEU A 212 -7.40 -1.75 23.60
C LEU A 212 -7.38 -2.97 24.53
N ILE A 213 -6.54 -3.97 24.26
CA ILE A 213 -6.43 -5.19 25.08
C ILE A 213 -5.13 -5.28 25.87
N ASP A 214 -4.30 -4.23 25.85
CA ASP A 214 -2.98 -4.18 26.49
C ASP A 214 -2.11 -5.40 26.12
N ASP A 215 -2.22 -5.86 24.86
CA ASP A 215 -1.51 -7.03 24.36
C ASP A 215 -0.55 -6.61 23.24
N ASP A 216 0.73 -6.56 23.59
CA ASP A 216 1.78 -6.23 22.65
C ASP A 216 2.16 -7.40 21.72
N CYS A 217 1.69 -8.62 22.02
CA CYS A 217 2.15 -9.87 21.43
C CYS A 217 1.09 -10.59 20.57
N CYS A 218 -0.20 -10.42 20.84
CA CYS A 218 -1.25 -11.04 20.04
C CYS A 218 -1.84 -10.09 18.99
N CYS A 219 -1.93 -10.63 17.77
CA CYS A 219 -2.44 -10.08 16.51
C CYS A 219 -1.43 -9.25 15.71
#